data_AF-A0A838DIH3-F1
#
_entry.id   AF-A0A838DIH3-F1
#
_cell.length_a   1.000
_cell.length_b   1.000
_cell.length_c   1.000
_cell.angle_alpha   90.00
_cell.angle_beta   90.00
_cell.angle_gamma   90.00
#
_symmetry.space_group_name_H-M   'P 1'
#
loop_
_entity.id
_entity.type
_entity.pdbx_description
1 polymer ?
#
loop_
_entity_poly.entity_id
_entity_poly.type
_entity_poly.pdbx_seq_one_letter_code
_entity_poly.pdbx_strand_id
1 'polypeptide(L)'
;MVQKDIPLTAPHDIPLEIQRMAKEAQIGELRKVYSASNRPTKEVGNALVLVGGSLLAAFVFMVLLLTVFAHIDIASFILPFGIFFLLPALLTLLPGCYMLLHRGIYPHWHIYLWHDGFVYEKGQDRRIFRWDQIVSIKGEVKHTEYHHTSKHISFTEEKITYDYQVRHQDGDEVKLSNIFPEIAELIDILLAESARQLAPQEVTVARPESTIALSNFALDQQGIGNEQEKVSWEEIREIVMKDGVAIVRKTL
;
A
#
# COMPACT_ATOMS: atom_id res chain seq x y z
N MET A 1 -9.68 14.19 12.94
CA MET A 1 -9.71 14.70 11.56
C MET A 1 -10.70 13.81 10.83
N VAL A 2 -11.92 14.29 10.56
CA VAL A 2 -12.97 13.47 9.93
C VAL A 2 -12.64 13.41 8.43
N GLN A 3 -12.18 12.25 7.98
CA GLN A 3 -11.94 12.00 6.57
C GLN A 3 -13.31 12.03 5.89
N LYS A 4 -13.54 13.10 5.13
CA LYS A 4 -14.78 13.33 4.41
C LYS A 4 -14.81 12.28 3.30
N ASP A 5 -15.75 11.33 3.35
CA ASP A 5 -15.99 10.37 2.27
C ASP A 5 -16.19 11.18 0.99
N ILE A 6 -15.18 11.21 0.13
CA ILE A 6 -15.31 11.78 -1.20
C ILE A 6 -16.14 10.74 -1.95
N PRO A 7 -17.39 11.06 -2.35
CA PRO A 7 -18.20 10.13 -3.11
C PRO A 7 -17.41 9.70 -4.35
N LEU A 8 -17.38 8.38 -4.60
CA LEU A 8 -16.60 7.75 -5.65
C LEU A 8 -16.54 8.63 -6.90
N THR A 9 -15.32 9.00 -7.27
CA THR A 9 -14.99 9.58 -8.57
C THR A 9 -15.68 8.75 -9.65
N ALA A 10 -16.31 9.43 -10.60
CA ALA A 10 -17.17 8.83 -11.61
C ALA A 10 -16.54 7.59 -12.28
N PRO A 11 -17.35 6.62 -12.76
CA PRO A 11 -16.89 5.40 -13.44
C PRO A 11 -15.99 5.61 -14.68
N HIS A 12 -15.68 6.85 -15.04
CA HIS A 12 -14.82 7.23 -16.16
C HIS A 12 -13.30 7.10 -15.88
N ASP A 13 -12.88 6.91 -14.63
CA ASP A 13 -11.45 6.78 -14.29
C ASP A 13 -10.91 5.34 -14.34
N ILE A 14 -11.77 4.34 -14.61
CA ILE A 14 -11.37 2.93 -14.65
C ILE A 14 -10.88 2.59 -16.07
N PRO A 15 -9.65 2.06 -16.24
CA PRO A 15 -9.16 1.63 -17.55
C PRO A 15 -10.14 0.66 -18.23
N LEU A 16 -10.42 0.86 -19.52
CA LEU A 16 -11.36 0.03 -20.29
C LEU A 16 -11.02 -1.47 -20.21
N GLU A 17 -9.72 -1.79 -20.16
CA GLU A 17 -9.24 -3.16 -20.04
C GLU A 17 -9.66 -3.82 -18.73
N ILE A 18 -9.60 -3.09 -17.62
CA ILE A 18 -10.05 -3.56 -16.30
C ILE A 18 -11.57 -3.79 -16.30
N GLN A 19 -12.34 -2.90 -16.93
CA GLN A 19 -13.79 -3.08 -17.09
C GLN A 19 -14.10 -4.32 -17.93
N ARG A 20 -13.36 -4.55 -19.01
CA ARG A 20 -13.51 -5.74 -19.86
C ARG A 20 -13.20 -7.02 -19.08
N MET A 21 -12.08 -7.04 -18.37
CA MET A 21 -11.67 -8.15 -17.50
C MET A 21 -12.75 -8.47 -16.46
N ALA A 22 -13.25 -7.45 -15.74
CA ALA A 22 -14.31 -7.61 -14.76
C ALA A 22 -15.61 -8.17 -15.36
N LYS A 23 -15.98 -7.70 -16.56
CA LYS A 23 -17.16 -8.18 -17.29
C LYS A 23 -17.00 -9.63 -17.78
N GLU A 24 -15.84 -9.98 -18.32
CA GLU A 24 -15.52 -11.34 -18.79
C GLU A 24 -15.52 -12.34 -17.64
N ALA A 25 -15.00 -11.94 -16.47
CA ALA A 25 -15.00 -12.75 -15.26
C ALA A 25 -16.32 -12.70 -14.46
N GLN A 26 -17.30 -11.89 -14.89
CA GLN A 26 -18.60 -11.73 -14.26
C GLN A 26 -18.54 -11.36 -12.76
N ILE A 27 -17.60 -10.50 -12.35
CA ILE A 27 -17.39 -10.16 -10.92
C ILE A 27 -18.36 -9.12 -10.35
N GLY A 28 -19.43 -8.79 -11.07
CA GLY A 28 -20.49 -7.89 -10.61
C GLY A 28 -20.19 -6.39 -10.80
N GLU A 29 -20.76 -5.56 -9.92
CA GLU A 29 -20.64 -4.10 -9.94
C GLU A 29 -19.45 -3.61 -9.11
N LEU A 30 -18.80 -2.52 -9.55
CA LEU A 30 -17.67 -1.93 -8.83
C LEU A 30 -18.17 -1.32 -7.52
N ARG A 31 -17.55 -1.69 -6.42
CA ARG A 31 -17.82 -1.15 -5.08
C ARG A 31 -16.87 -0.01 -4.73
N LYS A 32 -15.55 -0.23 -4.86
CA LYS A 32 -14.52 0.72 -4.37
C LYS A 32 -13.20 0.53 -5.13
N VAL A 33 -12.39 1.59 -5.18
CA VAL A 33 -11.04 1.53 -5.77
C VAL A 33 -10.02 1.93 -4.72
N TYR A 34 -9.10 1.02 -4.40
CA TYR A 34 -7.98 1.25 -3.51
C TYR A 34 -6.75 1.58 -4.35
N SER A 35 -6.27 2.81 -4.23
CA SER A 35 -5.05 3.25 -4.89
C SER A 35 -3.90 3.19 -3.92
N ALA A 36 -2.74 2.68 -4.36
CA ALA A 36 -1.54 2.80 -3.54
C ALA A 36 -1.25 4.28 -3.26
N SER A 37 -0.87 4.56 -2.02
CA SER A 37 -0.49 5.90 -1.59
C SER A 37 0.70 6.33 -2.44
N ASN A 38 0.45 7.32 -3.31
CA ASN A 38 1.52 8.17 -3.79
C ASN A 38 1.97 9.02 -2.61
N ARG A 39 2.68 8.42 -1.64
CA ARG A 39 3.31 9.14 -0.52
C ARG A 39 4.03 10.39 -1.06
N PRO A 40 4.27 11.43 -0.24
CA PRO A 40 4.82 12.72 -0.67
C PRO A 40 6.25 12.67 -1.23
N THR A 41 6.78 11.51 -1.61
CA THR A 41 8.00 11.37 -2.40
C THR A 41 7.96 12.22 -3.67
N LYS A 42 6.78 12.49 -4.23
CA LYS A 42 6.62 13.43 -5.36
C LYS A 42 6.95 14.88 -4.96
N GLU A 43 6.41 15.34 -3.84
CA GLU A 43 6.63 16.71 -3.37
C GLU A 43 8.08 16.90 -2.91
N VAL A 44 8.63 15.92 -2.21
CA VAL A 44 10.03 15.92 -1.77
C VAL A 44 10.99 15.85 -2.97
N GLY A 45 10.75 14.96 -3.93
CA GLY A 45 11.58 14.83 -5.13
C GLY A 45 11.55 16.11 -5.98
N ASN A 46 10.36 16.67 -6.21
CA ASN A 46 10.22 17.95 -6.92
C ASN A 46 10.93 19.09 -6.18
N ALA A 47 10.78 19.17 -4.86
CA ALA A 47 11.44 20.18 -4.03
C ALA A 47 12.97 20.05 -4.10
N LEU A 48 13.51 18.83 -4.02
CA LEU A 48 14.95 18.59 -4.13
C LEU A 48 15.51 19.00 -5.49
N VAL A 49 14.82 18.66 -6.58
CA VAL A 49 15.23 19.07 -7.93
C VAL A 49 15.12 20.58 -8.12
N LEU A 50 14.06 21.21 -7.59
CA LEU A 50 13.89 22.66 -7.68
C LEU A 50 14.98 23.41 -6.89
N VAL A 51 15.27 22.98 -5.67
CA VAL A 51 16.34 23.55 -4.83
C VAL A 51 17.70 23.33 -5.50
N GLY A 52 18.05 22.10 -5.86
CA GLY A 52 19.34 21.79 -6.50
C GLY A 52 19.51 22.51 -7.85
N GLY A 53 18.46 22.56 -8.66
CA GLY A 53 18.44 23.28 -9.93
C GLY A 53 18.59 24.79 -9.76
N SER A 54 17.93 25.37 -8.75
CA SER A 54 18.06 26.80 -8.45
C SER A 54 19.47 27.18 -7.98
N LEU A 55 20.11 26.34 -7.15
CA LEU A 55 21.50 26.54 -6.70
C LEU A 55 22.47 26.47 -7.88
N LEU A 56 22.29 25.50 -8.78
CA LEU A 56 23.10 25.37 -9.98
C LEU A 56 22.91 26.57 -10.92
N ALA A 57 21.67 27.01 -11.14
CA ALA A 57 21.37 28.18 -11.97
C ALA A 57 21.97 29.46 -11.38
N ALA A 58 21.86 29.66 -10.06
CA ALA A 58 22.46 30.80 -9.37
C ALA A 58 24.00 30.82 -9.51
N PHE A 59 24.65 29.65 -9.39
CA PHE A 59 26.08 29.53 -9.61
C PHE A 59 26.50 29.89 -11.04
N VAL A 60 25.81 29.35 -12.05
CA VAL A 60 26.07 29.66 -13.46
C VAL A 60 25.87 31.15 -13.74
N PHE A 61 24.80 31.74 -13.22
CA PHE A 61 24.51 33.17 -13.36
C PHE A 61 25.58 34.04 -12.69
N MET A 62 26.03 33.67 -11.49
CA MET A 62 27.10 34.36 -10.78
C MET A 62 28.42 34.32 -11.57
N VAL A 63 28.82 33.16 -12.09
CA VAL A 63 30.02 33.02 -12.93
C VAL A 63 29.91 33.90 -14.17
N LEU A 64 28.74 33.93 -14.82
CA LEU A 64 28.48 34.77 -15.99
C LEU A 64 28.59 36.27 -15.67
N LEU A 65 28.06 36.73 -14.53
CA LEU A 65 28.19 38.12 -14.12
C LEU A 65 29.65 38.50 -13.87
N LEU A 66 30.43 37.63 -13.20
CA LEU A 66 31.82 37.90 -12.90
C LEU A 66 32.69 37.96 -14.16
N THR A 67 32.43 37.11 -15.15
CA THR A 67 33.18 37.14 -16.42
C THR A 67 32.91 38.41 -17.22
N VAL A 68 31.63 38.81 -17.31
CA VAL A 68 31.21 39.98 -18.08
C VAL A 68 31.68 41.29 -17.42
N PHE A 69 31.47 41.44 -16.11
CA PHE A 69 31.62 42.74 -15.46
C PHE A 69 32.94 42.94 -14.73
N ALA A 70 33.58 41.88 -14.25
CA ALA A 70 34.74 42.00 -13.36
C ALA A 70 36.08 41.66 -14.03
N HIS A 71 36.06 41.06 -15.23
CA HIS A 71 37.26 40.58 -15.95
C HIS A 71 38.20 39.74 -15.05
N ILE A 72 37.63 39.04 -14.07
CA ILE A 72 38.37 38.21 -13.13
C ILE A 72 38.74 36.90 -13.84
N ASP A 73 39.95 36.41 -13.57
CA ASP A 73 40.36 35.08 -14.00
C ASP A 73 39.46 34.01 -13.36
N ILE A 74 38.67 33.35 -14.20
CA ILE A 74 37.68 32.34 -13.87
C ILE A 74 38.26 31.23 -12.99
N ALA A 75 39.51 30.83 -13.27
CA ALA A 75 40.15 29.71 -12.58
C ALA A 75 40.29 29.94 -11.07
N SER A 76 40.53 31.20 -10.67
CA SER A 76 40.73 31.57 -9.27
C SER A 76 39.42 31.57 -8.46
N PHE A 77 38.26 31.68 -9.13
CA PHE A 77 36.95 31.75 -8.48
C PHE A 77 36.22 30.42 -8.46
N ILE A 78 36.43 29.58 -9.49
CA ILE A 78 35.78 28.26 -9.59
C ILE A 78 36.15 27.36 -8.41
N LEU A 79 37.40 27.39 -7.92
CA LEU A 79 37.85 26.47 -6.88
C LEU A 79 37.11 26.67 -5.53
N PRO A 80 37.11 27.87 -4.91
CA PRO A 80 36.46 28.04 -3.61
C PRO A 80 34.93 28.12 -3.72
N PHE A 81 34.40 28.84 -4.72
CA PHE A 81 32.95 29.03 -4.84
C PHE A 81 32.26 27.86 -5.54
N GLY A 82 32.94 27.20 -6.48
CA GLY A 82 32.41 26.00 -7.12
C GLY A 82 32.12 24.91 -6.10
N ILE A 83 33.01 24.68 -5.13
CA ILE A 83 32.73 23.69 -4.07
C ILE A 83 31.50 24.11 -3.25
N PHE A 84 31.39 25.37 -2.88
CA PHE A 84 30.28 25.86 -2.03
C PHE A 84 28.91 25.74 -2.70
N PHE A 85 28.82 25.90 -4.03
CA PHE A 85 27.55 25.83 -4.75
C PHE A 85 27.32 24.48 -5.45
N LEU A 86 28.32 23.91 -6.10
CA LEU A 86 28.19 22.66 -6.86
C LEU A 86 28.00 21.46 -5.93
N LEU A 87 28.68 21.40 -4.78
CA LEU A 87 28.54 20.28 -3.86
C LEU A 87 27.10 20.15 -3.32
N PRO A 88 26.46 21.17 -2.72
CA PRO A 88 25.08 21.06 -2.27
C PRO A 88 24.08 20.96 -3.42
N ALA A 89 24.34 21.61 -4.57
CA ALA A 89 23.50 21.43 -5.76
C ALA A 89 23.51 19.97 -6.20
N LEU A 90 24.67 19.32 -6.29
CA LEU A 90 24.79 17.92 -6.68
C LEU A 90 24.18 16.97 -5.62
N LEU A 91 24.42 17.24 -4.34
CA LEU A 91 23.88 16.43 -3.22
C LEU A 91 22.35 16.49 -3.14
N THR A 92 21.72 17.56 -3.59
CA THR A 92 20.25 17.68 -3.62
C THR A 92 19.66 17.20 -4.96
N LEU A 93 20.33 17.50 -6.07
CA LEU A 93 19.86 17.18 -7.42
C LEU A 93 19.99 15.69 -7.75
N LEU A 94 21.08 15.01 -7.35
CA LEU A 94 21.23 13.57 -7.62
C LEU A 94 20.12 12.73 -6.99
N PRO A 95 19.80 12.85 -5.67
CA PRO A 95 18.68 12.13 -5.07
C PRO A 95 17.33 12.57 -5.66
N GLY A 96 17.14 13.86 -5.92
CA GLY A 96 15.91 14.38 -6.53
C GLY A 96 15.65 13.76 -7.91
N CYS A 97 16.66 13.78 -8.79
CA CYS A 97 16.59 13.14 -10.10
C CYS A 97 16.43 11.62 -9.98
N TYR A 98 17.16 10.98 -9.07
CA TYR A 98 16.99 9.54 -8.82
C TYR A 98 15.56 9.21 -8.42
N MET A 99 14.96 9.95 -7.48
CA MET A 99 13.56 9.74 -7.07
C MET A 99 12.57 9.99 -8.22
N LEU A 100 12.80 11.00 -9.05
CA LEU A 100 11.95 11.28 -10.22
C LEU A 100 12.11 10.27 -11.35
N LEU A 101 13.29 9.68 -11.53
CA LEU A 101 13.53 8.64 -12.53
C LEU A 101 13.01 7.29 -12.04
N HIS A 102 13.25 6.95 -10.77
CA HIS A 102 12.74 5.73 -10.15
C HIS A 102 11.21 5.75 -10.00
N ARG A 103 10.58 6.93 -10.12
CA ARG A 103 9.12 7.12 -10.23
C ARG A 103 8.51 6.34 -11.41
N GLY A 104 9.21 6.23 -12.54
CA GLY A 104 8.72 5.44 -13.68
C GLY A 104 8.71 3.94 -13.42
N ILE A 105 9.43 3.51 -12.37
CA ILE A 105 9.63 2.10 -12.02
C ILE A 105 8.64 1.65 -10.95
N TYR A 106 8.09 2.56 -10.12
CA TYR A 106 7.04 2.19 -9.19
C TYR A 106 5.71 2.12 -9.93
N PRO A 107 5.17 0.91 -10.17
CA PRO A 107 3.96 0.76 -10.94
C PRO A 107 2.79 1.49 -10.27
N HIS A 108 1.79 1.91 -11.05
CA HIS A 108 0.50 2.29 -10.50
C HIS A 108 -0.14 1.03 -9.92
N TRP A 109 -0.34 0.98 -8.60
CA TRP A 109 -0.96 -0.17 -7.95
C TRP A 109 -2.38 0.21 -7.59
N HIS A 110 -3.33 -0.55 -8.11
CA HIS A 110 -4.74 -0.36 -7.83
C HIS A 110 -5.34 -1.71 -7.49
N ILE A 111 -6.26 -1.69 -6.53
CA ILE A 111 -7.16 -2.79 -6.28
C ILE A 111 -8.55 -2.25 -6.51
N TYR A 112 -9.17 -2.74 -7.56
CA TYR A 112 -10.53 -2.41 -7.88
C TYR A 112 -11.37 -3.53 -7.24
N LEU A 113 -12.27 -3.17 -6.34
CA LEU A 113 -13.10 -4.10 -5.59
C LEU A 113 -14.49 -4.12 -6.23
N TRP A 114 -14.97 -5.31 -6.60
CA TRP A 114 -16.33 -5.54 -7.10
C TRP A 114 -17.13 -6.40 -6.12
N HIS A 115 -18.37 -6.70 -6.51
CA HIS A 115 -19.28 -7.51 -5.70
C HIS A 115 -18.79 -8.94 -5.48
N ASP A 116 -18.33 -9.61 -6.54
CA ASP A 116 -18.00 -11.04 -6.54
C ASP A 116 -16.48 -11.31 -6.72
N GLY A 117 -15.66 -10.27 -6.58
CA GLY A 117 -14.21 -10.40 -6.66
C GLY A 117 -13.50 -9.06 -6.62
N PHE A 118 -12.21 -9.09 -6.92
CA PHE A 118 -11.40 -7.91 -7.14
C PHE A 118 -10.44 -8.10 -8.31
N VAL A 119 -9.96 -6.99 -8.86
CA VAL A 119 -8.88 -6.96 -9.84
C VAL A 119 -7.70 -6.25 -9.21
N TYR A 120 -6.58 -6.96 -9.16
CA TYR A 120 -5.30 -6.43 -8.73
C TYR A 120 -4.53 -5.94 -9.97
N GLU A 121 -4.17 -4.67 -9.98
CA GLU A 121 -3.34 -4.06 -11.01
C GLU A 121 -2.01 -3.60 -10.39
N LYS A 122 -0.90 -4.03 -10.98
CA LYS A 122 0.46 -3.62 -10.66
C LYS A 122 1.21 -3.30 -11.95
N GLY A 123 1.06 -2.06 -12.42
CA GLY A 123 1.62 -1.63 -13.70
C GLY A 123 0.95 -2.32 -14.87
N GLN A 124 1.64 -3.25 -15.52
CA GLN A 124 1.08 -4.07 -16.60
C GLN A 124 0.57 -5.44 -16.12
N ASP A 125 0.93 -5.86 -14.91
CA ASP A 125 0.43 -7.11 -14.33
C ASP A 125 -0.98 -6.86 -13.80
N ARG A 126 -1.95 -7.59 -14.35
CA ARG A 126 -3.38 -7.48 -14.02
C ARG A 126 -3.92 -8.86 -13.77
N ARG A 127 -4.49 -9.06 -12.59
CA ARG A 127 -5.01 -10.36 -12.16
C ARG A 127 -6.38 -10.20 -11.55
N ILE A 128 -7.28 -11.12 -11.90
CA ILE A 128 -8.64 -11.16 -11.38
C ILE A 128 -8.68 -12.23 -10.30
N PHE A 129 -9.35 -11.91 -9.19
CA PHE A 129 -9.58 -12.83 -8.09
C PHE A 129 -11.07 -12.83 -7.81
N ARG A 130 -11.77 -13.89 -8.24
CA ARG A 130 -13.16 -14.13 -7.84
C ARG A 130 -13.18 -14.73 -6.44
N TRP A 131 -14.18 -14.40 -5.64
CA TRP A 131 -14.24 -14.89 -4.25
C TRP A 131 -14.26 -16.42 -4.17
N ASP A 132 -14.94 -17.09 -5.09
CA ASP A 132 -15.04 -18.55 -5.20
C ASP A 132 -13.75 -19.24 -5.69
N GLN A 133 -12.81 -18.46 -6.24
CA GLN A 133 -11.53 -18.96 -6.76
C GLN A 133 -10.35 -18.71 -5.82
N ILE A 134 -10.58 -18.04 -4.68
CA ILE A 134 -9.55 -17.83 -3.66
C ILE A 134 -9.41 -19.11 -2.85
N VAL A 135 -8.21 -19.69 -2.86
CA VAL A 135 -7.90 -20.93 -2.14
C VAL A 135 -7.44 -20.66 -0.71
N SER A 136 -6.64 -19.61 -0.54
CA SER A 136 -6.16 -19.25 0.79
C SER A 136 -5.81 -17.78 0.90
N ILE A 137 -6.07 -17.23 2.09
CA ILE A 137 -5.53 -15.93 2.52
C ILE A 137 -4.64 -16.18 3.72
N LYS A 138 -3.40 -15.71 3.65
CA LYS A 138 -2.44 -15.75 4.76
C LYS A 138 -2.06 -14.35 5.12
N GLY A 139 -2.06 -14.02 6.40
CA GLY A 139 -1.78 -12.67 6.84
C GLY A 139 -1.11 -12.58 8.18
N GLU A 140 -0.34 -11.52 8.35
CA GLU A 140 0.28 -11.13 9.60
C GLU A 140 0.08 -9.62 9.82
N VAL A 141 -0.39 -9.28 11.02
CA VAL A 141 -0.51 -7.89 11.50
C VAL A 141 0.58 -7.64 12.54
N LYS A 142 1.51 -6.73 12.24
CA LYS A 142 2.60 -6.32 13.15
C LYS A 142 2.32 -4.97 13.76
N HIS A 143 2.24 -4.91 15.08
CA HIS A 143 2.26 -3.68 15.85
C HIS A 143 3.71 -3.33 16.16
N THR A 144 4.21 -2.22 15.61
CA THR A 144 5.55 -1.71 15.89
C THR A 144 5.45 -0.41 16.65
N GLU A 145 5.94 -0.38 17.89
CA GLU A 145 6.06 0.83 18.67
C GLU A 145 7.40 1.51 18.41
N TYR A 146 7.37 2.78 18.01
CA TYR A 146 8.54 3.63 17.87
C TYR A 146 8.58 4.62 19.04
N HIS A 147 9.60 4.49 19.89
CA HIS A 147 9.85 5.47 20.93
C HIS A 147 10.73 6.59 20.38
N HIS A 148 10.13 7.77 20.20
CA HIS A 148 10.85 8.96 19.80
C HIS A 148 11.25 9.75 21.05
N THR A 149 12.53 9.68 21.41
CA THR A 149 13.10 10.44 22.52
C THR A 149 13.80 11.68 21.98
N SER A 150 13.14 12.82 22.05
CA SER A 150 13.80 14.13 21.87
C SER A 150 14.15 14.73 23.23
N LYS A 151 15.10 15.68 23.26
CA LYS A 151 15.62 16.31 24.48
C LYS A 151 14.53 16.97 25.37
N HIS A 152 13.33 17.19 24.84
CA HIS A 152 12.24 17.86 25.54
C HIS A 152 10.88 17.13 25.44
N ILE A 153 10.71 16.15 24.54
CA ILE A 153 9.44 15.46 24.32
C ILE A 153 9.73 13.99 24.01
N SER A 154 9.17 13.09 24.82
CA SER A 154 9.06 11.67 24.51
C SER A 154 7.65 11.37 24.01
N PHE A 155 7.51 10.80 22.81
CA PHE A 155 6.24 10.26 22.33
C PHE A 155 6.44 8.86 21.75
N THR A 156 5.44 8.01 21.93
CA THR A 156 5.39 6.66 21.35
C THR A 156 4.47 6.72 20.14
N GLU A 157 4.99 6.39 18.96
CA GLU A 157 4.20 6.22 17.74
C GLU A 157 3.98 4.73 17.50
N GLU A 158 2.73 4.30 17.51
CA GLU A 158 2.37 2.93 17.15
C GLU A 158 2.11 2.87 15.64
N LYS A 159 2.77 1.94 14.96
CA LYS A 159 2.59 1.68 13.54
C LYS A 159 2.13 0.25 13.32
N ILE A 160 0.95 0.11 12.75
CA ILE A 160 0.40 -1.19 12.35
C ILE A 160 0.84 -1.50 10.92
N THR A 161 1.46 -2.66 10.73
CA THR A 161 1.90 -3.16 9.42
C THR A 161 1.09 -4.41 9.05
N TYR A 162 0.46 -4.38 7.88
CA TYR A 162 -0.30 -5.47 7.29
C TYR A 162 0.56 -6.12 6.21
N ASP A 163 0.72 -7.44 6.28
CA ASP A 163 1.36 -8.24 5.24
C ASP A 163 0.46 -9.46 4.94
N TYR A 164 -0.23 -9.43 3.80
CA TYR A 164 -1.17 -10.47 3.40
C TYR A 164 -0.83 -11.03 2.01
N GLN A 165 -1.04 -12.32 1.86
CA GLN A 165 -0.92 -13.07 0.63
C GLN A 165 -2.27 -13.70 0.30
N VAL A 166 -2.80 -13.37 -0.88
CA VAL A 166 -4.03 -13.96 -1.41
C VAL A 166 -3.65 -14.89 -2.55
N ARG A 167 -4.03 -16.17 -2.45
CA ARG A 167 -3.72 -17.19 -3.44
C ARG A 167 -4.97 -17.61 -4.21
N HIS A 168 -4.86 -17.54 -5.53
CA HIS A 168 -5.84 -18.01 -6.49
C HIS A 168 -5.73 -19.53 -6.71
N GLN A 169 -6.80 -20.16 -7.17
CA GLN A 169 -6.83 -21.58 -7.53
C GLN A 169 -5.83 -21.97 -8.63
N ASP A 170 -5.52 -21.04 -9.54
CA ASP A 170 -4.59 -21.28 -10.65
C ASP A 170 -3.11 -21.16 -10.21
N GLY A 171 -2.86 -20.92 -8.91
CA GLY A 171 -1.53 -20.78 -8.33
C GLY A 171 -1.00 -19.35 -8.32
N ASP A 172 -1.72 -18.40 -8.91
CA ASP A 172 -1.42 -16.98 -8.79
C ASP A 172 -1.47 -16.50 -7.35
N GLU A 173 -0.55 -15.61 -6.98
CA GLU A 173 -0.48 -15.04 -5.64
C GLU A 173 -0.24 -13.54 -5.72
N VAL A 174 -0.99 -12.78 -4.91
CA VAL A 174 -0.82 -11.34 -4.77
C VAL A 174 -0.54 -10.95 -3.33
N LYS A 175 0.40 -10.02 -3.16
CA LYS A 175 0.81 -9.49 -1.87
C LYS A 175 0.14 -8.14 -1.62
N LEU A 176 -0.61 -8.05 -0.52
CA LEU A 176 -1.28 -6.85 -0.04
C LEU A 176 -0.54 -6.32 1.20
N SER A 177 -0.28 -5.01 1.23
CA SER A 177 0.45 -4.38 2.33
C SER A 177 0.08 -2.90 2.53
N ASN A 178 0.70 -2.23 3.50
CA ASN A 178 0.49 -0.79 3.82
C ASN A 178 0.80 0.21 2.71
N ILE A 179 1.12 -0.26 1.50
CA ILE A 179 1.14 0.61 0.32
C ILE A 179 -0.25 1.20 0.04
N PHE A 180 -1.33 0.51 0.41
CA PHE A 180 -2.70 1.03 0.30
C PHE A 180 -3.05 1.72 1.63
N PRO A 181 -3.43 3.02 1.62
CA PRO A 181 -3.77 3.75 2.84
C PRO A 181 -4.90 3.08 3.64
N GLU A 182 -5.88 2.53 2.93
CA GLU A 182 -7.09 1.91 3.49
C GLU A 182 -6.98 0.37 3.50
N ILE A 183 -5.76 -0.15 3.69
CA ILE A 183 -5.51 -1.60 3.65
C ILE A 183 -6.31 -2.36 4.72
N ALA A 184 -6.51 -1.80 5.91
CA ALA A 184 -7.24 -2.48 6.99
C ALA A 184 -8.68 -2.81 6.55
N GLU A 185 -9.40 -1.84 6.00
CA GLU A 185 -10.76 -2.02 5.48
C GLU A 185 -10.79 -3.02 4.32
N LEU A 186 -9.84 -2.92 3.39
CA LEU A 186 -9.73 -3.85 2.26
C LEU A 186 -9.54 -5.29 2.74
N ILE A 187 -8.65 -5.50 3.72
CA ILE A 187 -8.41 -6.81 4.32
C ILE A 187 -9.65 -7.34 5.04
N ASP A 188 -10.33 -6.51 5.83
CA ASP A 188 -11.56 -6.92 6.52
C ASP A 188 -12.64 -7.40 5.52
N ILE A 189 -12.80 -6.69 4.39
CA ILE A 189 -13.73 -7.10 3.31
C ILE A 189 -13.28 -8.40 2.65
N LEU A 190 -12.00 -8.51 2.26
CA LEU A 190 -11.44 -9.71 1.65
C LEU A 190 -11.68 -10.95 2.51
N LEU A 191 -11.40 -10.82 3.79
CA LEU A 191 -11.55 -11.90 4.75
C LEU A 191 -13.01 -12.27 4.97
N ALA A 192 -13.90 -11.29 5.10
CA ALA A 192 -15.33 -11.55 5.27
C ALA A 192 -15.93 -12.26 4.04
N GLU A 193 -15.65 -11.77 2.83
CA GLU A 193 -16.18 -12.36 1.59
C GLU A 193 -15.53 -13.73 1.31
N SER A 194 -14.23 -13.90 1.54
CA SER A 194 -13.58 -15.21 1.39
C SER A 194 -14.04 -16.23 2.44
N ALA A 195 -14.21 -15.82 3.70
CA ALA A 195 -14.78 -16.70 4.73
C ALA A 195 -16.18 -17.17 4.34
N ARG A 196 -17.00 -16.28 3.76
CA ARG A 196 -18.35 -16.62 3.30
C ARG A 196 -18.35 -17.66 2.18
N GLN A 197 -17.37 -17.63 1.28
CA GLN A 197 -17.25 -18.60 0.19
C GLN A 197 -16.61 -19.92 0.62
N LEU A 198 -15.63 -19.86 1.53
CA LEU A 198 -14.88 -21.04 1.97
C LEU A 198 -15.58 -21.80 3.10
N ALA A 199 -16.43 -21.14 3.89
CA ALA A 199 -17.24 -21.80 4.89
C ALA A 199 -18.35 -22.66 4.22
N PRO A 200 -18.59 -23.89 4.70
CA PRO A 200 -19.77 -24.67 4.31
C PRO A 200 -21.05 -23.88 4.60
N GLN A 201 -22.01 -23.92 3.68
CA GLN A 201 -23.26 -23.12 3.76
C GLN A 201 -24.20 -23.50 4.94
N GLU A 202 -23.82 -24.48 5.77
CA GLU A 202 -24.68 -25.11 6.79
C GLU A 202 -24.20 -24.90 8.24
N VAL A 203 -23.62 -23.74 8.55
CA VAL A 203 -23.27 -23.43 9.96
C VAL A 203 -24.54 -23.19 10.77
N THR A 204 -24.97 -24.20 11.52
CA THR A 204 -26.12 -24.16 12.41
C THR A 204 -25.78 -23.36 13.67
N VAL A 205 -26.64 -22.40 14.03
CA VAL A 205 -26.41 -21.44 15.13
C VAL A 205 -26.52 -22.13 16.50
N ALA A 206 -25.41 -22.61 17.08
CA ALA A 206 -25.34 -22.99 18.50
C ALA A 206 -24.75 -21.86 19.37
N ARG A 207 -24.87 -21.91 20.70
CA ARG A 207 -24.38 -20.83 21.60
C ARG A 207 -22.84 -20.80 21.67
N PRO A 208 -22.19 -19.62 21.80
CA PRO A 208 -20.75 -19.49 21.68
C PRO A 208 -20.09 -19.69 23.05
N GLU A 209 -19.11 -20.58 23.15
CA GLU A 209 -18.45 -20.87 24.45
C GLU A 209 -17.00 -20.40 24.54
N SER A 210 -16.31 -20.25 23.41
CA SER A 210 -14.94 -19.75 23.38
C SER A 210 -14.71 -18.78 22.22
N THR A 211 -13.86 -17.79 22.47
CA THR A 211 -13.42 -16.80 21.49
C THR A 211 -11.90 -16.87 21.38
N ILE A 212 -11.39 -17.00 20.16
CA ILE A 212 -9.95 -17.01 19.86
C ILE A 212 -9.66 -15.80 18.96
N ALA A 213 -8.67 -14.99 19.34
CA ALA A 213 -8.18 -13.90 18.51
C ALA A 213 -6.87 -14.33 17.82
N LEU A 214 -6.81 -14.19 16.49
CA LEU A 214 -5.68 -14.59 15.66
C LEU A 214 -5.11 -13.36 14.94
N SER A 215 -3.90 -12.94 15.31
CA SER A 215 -3.17 -11.85 14.65
C SER A 215 -2.36 -12.32 13.43
N ASN A 216 -1.96 -13.58 13.47
CA ASN A 216 -1.38 -14.30 12.34
C ASN A 216 -2.33 -15.44 12.02
N PHE A 217 -2.87 -15.47 10.82
CA PHE A 217 -3.77 -16.56 10.45
C PHE A 217 -3.66 -16.93 8.98
N ALA A 218 -4.05 -18.17 8.72
CA ALA A 218 -4.34 -18.72 7.42
C ALA A 218 -5.83 -19.10 7.39
N LEU A 219 -6.50 -18.66 6.35
CA LEU A 219 -7.88 -19.01 6.04
C LEU A 219 -7.87 -19.83 4.76
N ASP A 220 -8.45 -21.04 4.80
CA ASP A 220 -8.50 -21.99 3.68
C ASP A 220 -9.76 -22.88 3.74
N GLN A 221 -9.90 -23.84 2.82
CA GLN A 221 -11.06 -24.73 2.74
C GLN A 221 -11.29 -25.61 3.99
N GLN A 222 -10.28 -25.80 4.83
CA GLN A 222 -10.41 -26.64 6.04
C GLN A 222 -10.78 -25.81 7.27
N GLY A 223 -10.58 -24.49 7.26
CA GLY A 223 -10.92 -23.63 8.40
C GLY A 223 -10.11 -22.35 8.46
N ILE A 224 -10.06 -21.78 9.66
CA ILE A 224 -9.21 -20.64 10.01
C ILE A 224 -8.28 -21.04 11.16
N GLY A 225 -7.01 -20.67 11.08
CA GLY A 225 -6.03 -21.04 12.10
C GLY A 225 -4.77 -20.23 12.02
N ASN A 226 -3.88 -20.43 12.97
CA ASN A 226 -2.51 -19.92 12.96
C ASN A 226 -1.51 -21.10 12.86
N GLU A 227 -0.23 -20.86 13.14
CA GLU A 227 0.78 -21.92 13.15
C GLU A 227 0.62 -22.95 14.28
N GLN A 228 -0.15 -22.61 15.31
CA GLN A 228 -0.29 -23.40 16.55
C GLN A 228 -1.61 -24.17 16.61
N GLU A 229 -2.70 -23.55 16.16
CA GLU A 229 -4.06 -24.05 16.27
C GLU A 229 -4.84 -23.76 14.99
N LYS A 230 -5.60 -24.75 14.54
CA LYS A 230 -6.54 -24.62 13.41
C LYS A 230 -7.94 -24.97 13.89
N VAL A 231 -8.89 -24.11 13.59
CA VAL A 231 -10.31 -24.27 13.91
C VAL A 231 -11.02 -24.67 12.62
N SER A 232 -11.67 -25.83 12.62
CA SER A 232 -12.43 -26.31 11.46
C SER A 232 -13.64 -25.42 11.22
N TRP A 233 -14.09 -25.27 9.96
CA TRP A 233 -15.32 -24.54 9.67
C TRP A 233 -16.55 -25.05 10.43
N GLU A 234 -16.60 -26.35 10.72
CA GLU A 234 -17.68 -26.97 11.51
C GLU A 234 -17.70 -26.49 12.97
N GLU A 235 -16.53 -26.13 13.50
CA GLU A 235 -16.36 -25.62 14.86
C GLU A 235 -16.57 -24.11 14.93
N ILE A 236 -16.69 -23.40 13.80
CA ILE A 236 -16.77 -21.93 13.76
C ILE A 236 -18.23 -21.51 13.69
N ARG A 237 -18.67 -20.71 14.66
CA ARG A 237 -19.98 -20.08 14.65
C ARG A 237 -19.97 -18.72 13.96
N GLU A 238 -18.96 -17.91 14.30
CA GLU A 238 -18.88 -16.51 13.88
C GLU A 238 -17.42 -16.12 13.74
N ILE A 239 -17.12 -15.37 12.69
CA ILE A 239 -15.83 -14.71 12.50
C ILE A 239 -16.09 -13.22 12.43
N VAL A 240 -15.47 -12.48 13.35
CA VAL A 240 -15.46 -11.03 13.33
C VAL A 240 -14.06 -10.58 12.98
N MET A 241 -13.93 -9.85 11.87
CA MET A 241 -12.66 -9.23 11.48
C MET A 241 -12.64 -7.81 12.05
N LYS A 242 -11.55 -7.47 12.74
CA LYS A 242 -11.34 -6.13 13.24
C LYS A 242 -9.86 -5.77 13.20
N ASP A 243 -9.53 -4.70 12.48
CA ASP A 243 -8.18 -4.18 12.36
C ASP A 243 -7.19 -5.23 11.81
N GLY A 244 -7.67 -6.12 10.92
CA GLY A 244 -6.91 -7.26 10.37
C GLY A 244 -6.74 -8.45 11.32
N VAL A 245 -7.28 -8.39 12.54
CA VAL A 245 -7.31 -9.51 13.49
C VAL A 245 -8.58 -10.31 13.32
N ALA A 246 -8.46 -11.64 13.20
CA ALA A 246 -9.60 -12.54 13.12
C ALA A 246 -10.04 -12.98 14.53
N ILE A 247 -11.26 -12.64 14.92
CA ILE A 247 -11.88 -13.07 16.17
C ILE A 247 -12.87 -14.18 15.84
N VAL A 248 -12.51 -15.40 16.21
CA VAL A 248 -13.25 -16.64 15.90
C VAL A 248 -14.02 -17.09 17.14
N ARG A 249 -15.32 -17.27 17.01
CA ARG A 249 -16.18 -17.82 18.07
C ARG A 249 -16.55 -19.27 17.74
N LYS A 250 -16.31 -20.20 18.66
CA LYS A 250 -16.53 -21.62 18.42
C LYS A 250 -17.92 -22.13 18.82
N THR A 251 -18.37 -23.17 18.11
CA THR A 251 -19.53 -24.03 18.38
C THR A 251 -19.07 -25.24 19.22
N LEU A 252 -19.92 -25.73 20.13
CA LEU A 252 -19.67 -26.91 20.97
C LEU A 252 -19.72 -28.23 20.19
#